data_AF-A0A8R7U759-F1
#
_entry.id   AF-A0A8R7U759-F1
#
_cell.length_a   1.000
_cell.length_b   1.000
_cell.length_c   1.000
_cell.angle_alpha   90.00
_cell.angle_beta   90.00
_cell.angle_gamma   90.00
#
_symmetry.space_group_name_H-M   'P 1'
#
loop_
_entity.id
_entity.type
_entity.pdbx_description
1 polymer ?
#
loop_
_entity_poly.entity_id
_entity_poly.type
_entity_poly.pdbx_seq_one_letter_code
_entity_poly.pdbx_strand_id
1 'polypeptide(L)'
;MLRRLAAWRPRPGSTRAAAAYRSSAAASSSVLPAALDRSSDAYARNATAVGGLLSDLHSRVSQALGGGGAGAVKRNEGRGKLLPRDRINRLLDPGASFLELS
;
A
#
# COMPACT_ATOMS: atom_id res chain seq x y z
N MET A 1 0.35 -2.22 -29.57
CA MET A 1 -0.50 -2.33 -28.36
C MET A 1 0.18 -1.57 -27.21
N LEU A 2 0.18 -0.22 -27.27
CA LEU A 2 0.95 0.64 -26.36
C LEU A 2 0.06 1.11 -25.20
N ARG A 3 0.28 0.55 -24.01
CA ARG A 3 -0.33 1.04 -22.77
C ARG A 3 0.29 2.40 -22.44
N ARG A 4 -0.49 3.47 -22.66
CA ARG A 4 -0.17 4.83 -22.23
C ARG A 4 0.13 4.84 -20.73
N LEU A 5 1.30 5.36 -20.38
CA LEU A 5 1.61 5.84 -19.03
C LEU A 5 0.54 6.85 -18.64
N ALA A 6 -0.33 6.50 -17.70
CA ALA A 6 -1.30 7.42 -17.14
C ALA A 6 -0.54 8.44 -16.31
N ALA A 7 -0.17 9.56 -16.95
CA ALA A 7 0.31 10.75 -16.29
C ALA A 7 -0.65 11.09 -15.14
N TRP A 8 -0.09 11.24 -13.94
CA TRP A 8 -0.83 11.71 -12.78
C TRP A 8 -1.45 13.07 -13.12
N ARG A 9 -2.77 13.09 -13.34
CA ARG A 9 -3.54 14.31 -13.57
C ARG A 9 -4.26 14.66 -12.26
N PRO A 10 -4.06 15.87 -11.70
CA PRO A 10 -4.86 16.32 -10.57
C PRO A 10 -6.35 16.36 -10.98
N ARG A 11 -7.22 15.78 -10.16
CA ARG A 11 -8.67 15.74 -10.42
C ARG A 11 -9.27 17.15 -10.26
N PRO A 12 -10.07 17.64 -11.22
CA PRO A 12 -10.76 18.92 -11.09
C PRO A 12 -11.83 18.79 -10.00
N GLY A 13 -11.75 19.64 -8.99
CA GLY A 13 -12.55 19.56 -7.76
C GLY A 13 -11.77 19.96 -6.50
N SER A 14 -10.45 20.14 -6.60
CA SER A 14 -9.65 20.87 -5.60
C SER A 14 -9.97 22.37 -5.69
N THR A 15 -11.14 22.79 -5.22
CA THR A 15 -11.30 24.17 -4.76
C THR A 15 -10.36 24.32 -3.57
N ARG A 16 -9.14 24.82 -3.82
CA ARG A 16 -8.34 25.47 -2.79
C ARG A 16 -9.13 26.71 -2.40
N ALA A 17 -10.03 26.55 -1.43
CA ALA A 17 -10.41 27.67 -0.60
C ALA A 17 -9.12 28.08 0.12
N ALA A 18 -8.41 29.05 -0.46
CA ALA A 18 -7.39 29.82 0.23
C ALA A 18 -8.11 30.71 1.27
N ALA A 19 -8.82 30.09 2.21
CA ALA A 19 -9.39 30.75 3.35
C ALA A 19 -8.27 30.80 4.39
N ALA A 20 -7.67 32.00 4.49
CA ALA A 20 -6.67 32.43 5.45
C ALA A 20 -6.53 31.51 6.68
N TYR A 21 -5.35 30.90 6.82
CA TYR A 21 -4.89 30.35 8.08
C TYR A 21 -4.78 31.52 9.07
N ARG A 22 -5.88 31.85 9.76
CA ARG A 22 -5.87 32.76 10.90
C ARG A 22 -5.14 32.04 12.03
N SER A 23 -3.82 32.24 12.05
CA SER A 23 -2.98 31.91 13.18
C SER A 23 -3.42 32.77 14.37
N SER A 24 -4.06 32.17 15.37
CA SER A 24 -4.20 32.76 16.69
C SER A 24 -3.64 31.82 17.75
N ALA A 25 -2.43 32.17 18.19
CA ALA A 25 -1.77 31.93 19.47
C ALA A 25 -1.51 30.50 20.00
N ALA A 26 -0.20 30.21 20.09
CA ALA A 26 0.51 29.69 21.27
C ALA A 26 -0.10 28.51 22.07
N ALA A 27 -0.23 27.36 21.41
CA ALA A 27 0.34 26.09 21.86
C ALA A 27 0.63 25.23 20.62
N SER A 28 1.93 24.95 20.39
CA SER A 28 2.50 24.00 19.42
C SER A 28 2.38 24.32 17.92
N SER A 29 3.25 25.21 17.42
CA SER A 29 3.59 25.35 15.98
C SER A 29 4.24 24.10 15.36
N SER A 30 4.41 23.02 16.13
CA SER A 30 4.96 21.72 15.72
C SER A 30 3.90 20.66 15.36
N VAL A 31 2.61 20.94 15.59
CA VAL A 31 1.51 20.00 15.29
C VAL A 31 0.77 20.44 14.03
N LEU A 32 0.69 19.54 13.05
CA LEU A 32 -0.06 19.79 11.82
C LEU A 32 -1.56 19.71 12.10
N PRO A 33 -2.35 20.74 11.72
CA PRO A 33 -3.79 20.70 11.87
C PRO A 33 -4.41 19.69 10.91
N ALA A 34 -5.37 18.91 11.40
CA ALA A 34 -6.11 17.95 10.58
C ALA A 34 -7.08 18.70 9.64
N ALA A 35 -6.68 18.87 8.38
CA ALA A 35 -7.48 19.57 7.37
C ALA A 35 -8.43 18.65 6.56
N LEU A 36 -8.50 17.36 6.90
CA LEU A 36 -9.29 16.36 6.16
C LEU A 36 -10.67 16.17 6.79
N ASP A 37 -11.72 16.42 6.00
CA ASP A 37 -13.09 16.02 6.33
C ASP A 37 -13.38 14.59 5.86
N ARG A 38 -13.48 13.66 6.82
CA ARG A 38 -13.75 12.24 6.60
C ARG A 38 -15.20 11.94 6.23
N SER A 39 -16.12 12.88 6.47
CA SER A 39 -17.54 12.73 6.13
C SER A 39 -17.86 13.18 4.70
N SER A 40 -16.90 13.83 4.02
CA SER A 40 -17.10 14.33 2.67
C SER A 40 -17.20 13.21 1.61
N ASP A 41 -18.04 13.43 0.60
CA ASP A 41 -18.15 12.54 -0.56
C ASP A 41 -16.81 12.37 -1.30
N ALA A 42 -15.99 13.43 -1.34
CA ALA A 42 -14.67 13.39 -1.96
C ALA A 42 -13.74 12.41 -1.24
N TYR A 43 -13.76 12.40 0.11
CA TYR A 43 -13.04 11.43 0.91
C TYR A 43 -13.54 10.02 0.64
N ALA A 44 -14.85 9.79 0.67
CA ALA A 44 -15.45 8.48 0.42
C ALA A 44 -15.06 7.92 -0.97
N ARG A 45 -15.16 8.74 -2.03
CA ARG A 45 -14.75 8.32 -3.39
C ARG A 45 -13.27 7.96 -3.49
N ASN A 46 -12.40 8.71 -2.83
CA ASN A 46 -10.96 8.44 -2.84
C ASN A 46 -10.62 7.18 -2.05
N ALA A 47 -11.23 6.99 -0.88
CA ALA A 47 -11.07 5.79 -0.07
C ALA A 47 -11.47 4.54 -0.85
N THR A 48 -12.62 4.56 -1.53
CA THR A 48 -13.07 3.46 -2.40
C THR A 48 -12.09 3.19 -3.54
N ALA A 49 -11.61 4.24 -4.22
CA ALA A 49 -10.67 4.09 -5.34
C ALA A 49 -9.33 3.47 -4.90
N VAL A 50 -8.75 3.96 -3.79
CA VAL A 50 -7.50 3.41 -3.24
C VAL A 50 -7.71 1.99 -2.71
N GLY A 51 -8.86 1.72 -2.08
CA GLY A 51 -9.21 0.37 -1.64
C GLY A 51 -9.23 -0.65 -2.79
N GLY A 52 -9.75 -0.25 -3.96
CA GLY A 52 -9.70 -1.08 -5.16
C GLY A 52 -8.28 -1.39 -5.64
N LEU A 53 -7.38 -0.39 -5.64
CA LEU A 53 -5.98 -0.59 -6.01
C LEU A 53 -5.24 -1.50 -5.02
N LEU A 54 -5.51 -1.33 -3.72
CA LEU A 54 -4.91 -2.16 -2.67
C LEU A 54 -5.36 -3.62 -2.80
N SER A 55 -6.63 -3.85 -3.14
CA SER A 55 -7.17 -5.19 -3.38
C SER A 55 -6.47 -5.87 -4.57
N ASP A 56 -6.30 -5.18 -5.70
CA ASP A 56 -5.57 -5.71 -6.86
C ASP A 56 -4.10 -6.01 -6.50
N LEU A 57 -3.44 -5.11 -5.77
CA LEU A 57 -2.08 -5.32 -5.28
C LEU A 57 -1.98 -6.58 -4.40
N HIS A 58 -2.84 -6.71 -3.39
CA HIS A 58 -2.85 -7.87 -2.50
C HIS A 58 -3.13 -9.18 -3.24
N SER A 59 -4.02 -9.16 -4.25
CA SER A 59 -4.28 -10.32 -5.10
C SER A 59 -3.03 -10.76 -5.87
N ARG A 60 -2.32 -9.82 -6.50
CA ARG A 60 -1.08 -10.11 -7.25
C ARG A 60 0.04 -10.59 -6.34
N VAL A 61 0.21 -9.95 -5.17
CA VAL A 61 1.18 -10.38 -4.17
C VAL A 61 0.85 -11.80 -3.72
N SER A 62 -0.41 -12.12 -3.42
CA SER A 62 -0.85 -13.47 -3.03
C SER A 62 -0.54 -14.51 -4.10
N GLN A 63 -0.70 -14.16 -5.38
CA GLN A 63 -0.30 -15.04 -6.48
C GLN A 63 1.21 -15.27 -6.52
N ALA A 64 2.02 -14.22 -6.37
CA ALA A 64 3.48 -14.32 -6.30
C ALA A 64 3.98 -15.07 -5.06
N LEU A 65 3.24 -15.01 -3.94
CA LEU A 65 3.50 -15.81 -2.75
C LEU A 65 3.39 -17.32 -3.01
N GLY A 66 2.53 -17.72 -3.96
CA GLY A 66 2.41 -19.11 -4.42
C GLY A 66 3.63 -19.68 -5.16
N GLY A 67 4.65 -18.84 -5.44
CA GLY A 67 5.90 -19.26 -6.07
C GLY A 67 5.67 -19.86 -7.47
N GLY A 68 6.35 -20.96 -7.77
CA GLY A 68 6.17 -21.70 -9.04
C GLY A 68 4.87 -22.51 -9.15
N GLY A 69 3.89 -22.26 -8.26
CA GLY A 69 2.66 -23.02 -8.15
C GLY A 69 2.78 -24.33 -7.35
N ALA A 70 1.63 -24.92 -7.00
CA ALA A 70 1.55 -26.06 -6.09
C ALA A 70 2.40 -27.27 -6.50
N GLY A 71 2.55 -27.53 -7.81
CA GLY A 71 3.39 -28.61 -8.31
C GLY A 71 4.89 -28.38 -8.05
N ALA A 72 5.37 -27.15 -8.23
CA ALA A 72 6.77 -26.81 -7.95
C ALA A 72 7.07 -26.83 -6.45
N VAL A 73 6.14 -26.34 -5.63
CA VAL A 73 6.22 -26.38 -4.17
C VAL A 73 6.35 -27.83 -3.67
N LYS A 74 5.42 -28.71 -4.06
CA LYS A 74 5.46 -30.14 -3.69
C LYS A 74 6.75 -30.83 -4.13
N ARG A 75 7.28 -30.51 -5.32
CA ARG A 75 8.57 -31.07 -5.78
C ARG A 75 9.75 -30.59 -4.94
N ASN A 76 9.73 -29.34 -4.46
CA ASN A 76 10.79 -28.81 -3.60
C ASN A 76 10.75 -29.47 -2.21
N GLU A 77 9.55 -29.55 -1.63
CA GLU A 77 9.30 -30.21 -0.34
C GLU A 77 9.61 -31.71 -0.38
N GLY A 78 9.21 -32.41 -1.46
CA GLY A 78 9.50 -33.83 -1.65
C GLY A 78 11.01 -34.14 -1.77
N ARG A 79 11.85 -33.12 -2.00
CA ARG A 79 13.32 -33.22 -1.96
C ARG A 79 13.90 -32.87 -0.59
N GLY A 80 13.06 -32.68 0.43
CA GLY A 80 13.47 -32.26 1.77
C GLY A 80 14.00 -30.83 1.84
N LYS A 81 13.70 -29.98 0.84
CA LYS A 81 14.19 -28.60 0.77
C LYS A 81 13.14 -27.63 1.28
N LEU A 82 13.60 -26.60 1.99
CA LEU A 82 12.77 -25.46 2.38
C LEU A 82 12.46 -24.56 1.18
N LEU A 83 11.29 -23.93 1.17
CA LEU A 83 10.99 -22.90 0.17
C LEU A 83 11.87 -21.66 0.40
N PRO A 84 12.07 -20.80 -0.62
CA PRO A 84 12.84 -19.57 -0.46
C PRO A 84 12.37 -18.69 0.71
N ARG A 85 11.05 -18.46 0.84
CA ARG A 85 10.50 -17.64 1.94
C ARG A 85 10.60 -18.33 3.30
N ASP A 86 10.50 -19.66 3.37
CA ASP A 86 10.74 -20.39 4.62
C ASP A 86 12.18 -20.27 5.09
N ARG A 87 13.14 -20.25 4.14
CA ARG A 87 14.56 -20.01 4.47
C ARG A 87 14.78 -18.62 5.03
N ILE A 88 14.12 -17.59 4.47
CA ILE A 88 14.16 -16.22 5.00
C ILE A 88 13.57 -16.20 6.42
N ASN A 89 12.39 -16.80 6.63
CA ASN A 89 11.75 -16.83 7.94
C ASN A 89 12.60 -17.51 9.02
N ARG A 90 13.41 -18.52 8.66
CA ARG A 90 14.36 -19.16 9.60
C ARG A 90 15.63 -18.36 9.83
N LEU A 91 15.99 -17.48 8.90
CA LEU A 91 17.16 -16.63 8.99
C LEU A 91 16.90 -15.39 9.85
N LEU A 92 15.65 -14.91 9.87
CA LEU A 92 15.23 -13.75 10.65
C LEU A 92 15.08 -14.10 12.14
N ASP A 93 15.34 -13.11 12.99
CA ASP A 93 15.06 -13.23 14.41
C ASP A 93 13.54 -13.38 14.66
N PRO A 94 13.12 -14.19 15.63
CA PRO A 94 11.71 -14.35 15.97
C PRO A 94 11.05 -13.00 16.32
N GLY A 95 9.98 -12.65 15.60
CA GLY A 95 9.25 -11.40 15.81
C GLY A 95 9.85 -10.17 15.11
N ALA A 96 10.97 -10.32 14.39
CA ALA A 96 11.51 -9.24 13.58
C ALA A 96 10.54 -8.84 12.45
N SER A 97 10.46 -7.54 12.18
CA SER A 97 9.77 -7.04 10.99
C SER A 97 10.59 -7.31 9.73
N PHE A 98 9.93 -7.63 8.62
CA PHE A 98 10.56 -7.85 7.31
C PHE A 98 9.93 -6.95 6.25
N LEU A 99 10.75 -6.18 5.54
CA LEU A 99 10.34 -5.35 4.41
C LEU A 99 10.80 -6.00 3.11
N GLU A 100 9.88 -6.60 2.37
CA GLU A 100 10.15 -7.21 1.06
C GLU A 100 10.24 -6.14 -0.03
N LEU A 101 11.16 -6.30 -0.98
CA LEU A 101 11.30 -5.43 -2.15
C LEU A 101 10.65 -6.10 -3.37
N SER A 102 9.82 -5.35 -4.10
CA SER A 102 9.07 -5.80 -5.28
C SER A 102 9.48 -5.06 -6.55
#